data_AF-A0A3B0WAI6-F1
#
_entry.id   AF-A0A3B0WAI6-F1
#
_cell.length_a   1.000
_cell.length_b   1.000
_cell.length_c   1.000
_cell.angle_alpha   90.00
_cell.angle_beta   90.00
_cell.angle_gamma   90.00
#
_symmetry.space_group_name_H-M   'P 1'
#
loop_
_entity.id
_entity.type
_entity.pdbx_description
1 polymer ?
#
loop_
_entity_poly.entity_id
_entity_poly.type
_entity_poly.pdbx_seq_one_letter_code
_entity_poly.pdbx_strand_id
1 'polypeptide(L)'
;MHIIKQLLTPLQATFSNTPQGQKRKRWFVYTLMACIVPFTSSMTSNLIRSLQTLFGLELSKQRFYAFMASSTLPWGKLWLQVWKLIPNSTTNGRVILALDDSINPKTGKKIFGCAYF
;
A
#
# COMPACT_ATOMS: atom_id res chain seq x y z
N MET A 1 -5.56 -5.92 17.62
CA MET A 1 -4.32 -6.17 16.84
C MET A 1 -4.27 -7.53 16.11
N HIS A 2 -5.24 -8.45 16.27
CA HIS A 2 -5.23 -9.73 15.54
C HIS A 2 -5.57 -9.60 14.05
N ILE A 3 -6.62 -8.82 13.74
CA ILE A 3 -7.12 -8.59 12.36
C ILE A 3 -6.02 -7.98 11.47
N ILE A 4 -5.32 -6.95 11.94
CA ILE A 4 -4.23 -6.31 11.17
C ILE A 4 -3.11 -7.32 10.87
N LYS A 5 -2.71 -8.14 11.84
CA LYS A 5 -1.70 -9.18 11.64
C LYS A 5 -2.16 -10.22 10.61
N GLN A 6 -3.42 -10.64 10.67
CA GLN A 6 -4.02 -11.57 9.71
C GLN A 6 -4.08 -11.00 8.29
N LEU A 7 -4.42 -9.72 8.14
CA LEU A 7 -4.42 -9.04 6.84
C LEU A 7 -3.01 -8.88 6.26
N LEU A 8 -2.03 -8.55 7.09
CA LEU A 8 -0.67 -8.26 6.64
C LEU A 8 0.14 -9.51 6.29
N THR A 9 -0.11 -10.65 6.93
CA THR A 9 0.71 -11.86 6.76
C THR A 9 0.69 -12.39 5.31
N PRO A 10 -0.48 -12.53 4.64
CA PRO A 10 -0.53 -12.95 3.25
C PRO A 10 0.10 -11.93 2.29
N LEU A 11 -0.02 -10.63 2.58
CA LEU A 11 0.62 -9.57 1.79
C LEU A 11 2.15 -9.63 1.92
N GLN A 12 2.66 -9.89 3.13
CA GLN A 12 4.07 -10.08 3.40
C GLN A 12 4.67 -11.25 2.63
N ALA A 13 3.92 -12.35 2.51
CA ALA A 13 4.35 -13.56 1.81
C ALA A 13 4.52 -13.37 0.29
N THR A 14 4.02 -12.27 -0.28
CA THR A 14 4.19 -11.98 -1.72
C THR A 14 5.60 -11.51 -2.11
N PHE A 15 6.40 -11.05 -1.14
CA PHE A 15 7.73 -10.53 -1.38
C PHE A 15 8.77 -11.65 -1.47
N SER A 16 9.79 -11.47 -2.31
CA SER A 16 10.87 -12.46 -2.47
C SER A 16 11.75 -12.59 -1.22
N ASN A 17 12.36 -13.77 -1.06
CA ASN A 17 13.29 -14.05 0.05
C ASN A 17 14.69 -13.46 -0.13
N THR A 18 14.93 -12.66 -1.17
CA THR A 18 16.20 -11.94 -1.33
C THR A 18 16.33 -10.86 -0.26
N PRO A 19 17.56 -10.42 0.11
CA PRO A 19 17.76 -9.34 1.08
C PRO A 19 16.98 -8.07 0.73
N GLN A 20 16.96 -7.72 -0.56
CA GLN A 20 16.20 -6.58 -1.06
C GLN A 20 14.68 -6.80 -0.97
N GLY A 21 14.21 -8.01 -1.29
CA GLY A 21 12.79 -8.39 -1.15
C GLY A 21 12.31 -8.29 0.29
N GLN A 22 13.10 -8.79 1.24
CA GLN A 22 12.78 -8.73 2.68
C GLN A 22 12.81 -7.29 3.22
N LYS A 23 13.74 -6.45 2.74
CA LYS A 23 13.79 -5.03 3.06
C LYS A 23 12.54 -4.30 2.55
N ARG A 24 12.13 -4.55 1.30
CA ARG A 24 10.92 -3.98 0.69
C ARG A 24 9.64 -4.47 1.35
N LYS A 25 9.56 -5.75 1.73
CA LYS A 25 8.47 -6.33 2.52
C LYS A 25 8.25 -5.53 3.80
N ARG A 26 9.34 -5.26 4.53
CA ARG A 26 9.30 -4.49 5.77
C ARG A 26 8.80 -3.07 5.51
N TRP A 27 9.38 -2.36 4.54
CA TRP A 27 8.95 -1.00 4.18
C TRP A 27 7.48 -0.94 3.76
N PHE A 28 7.03 -1.87 2.94
CA PHE A 28 5.64 -1.94 2.48
C PHE A 28 4.66 -2.08 3.65
N VAL A 29 4.91 -3.00 4.56
CA VAL A 29 4.01 -3.29 5.69
C VAL A 29 3.91 -2.09 6.64
N TYR A 30 5.04 -1.47 6.99
CA TYR A 30 5.02 -0.31 7.87
C TYR A 30 4.38 0.91 7.20
N THR A 31 4.58 1.09 5.89
CA THR A 31 3.87 2.15 5.13
C THR A 31 2.37 1.89 5.14
N LEU A 32 1.94 0.65 4.92
CA LEU A 32 0.52 0.30 4.95
C LEU A 32 -0.09 0.51 6.34
N MET A 33 0.62 0.14 7.41
CA MET A 33 0.17 0.43 8.78
C MET A 33 0.08 1.93 9.06
N ALA A 34 1.03 2.74 8.58
CA ALA A 34 0.99 4.19 8.70
C ALA A 34 -0.18 4.82 7.92
N CYS A 35 -0.67 4.16 6.86
CA CYS A 35 -1.86 4.58 6.10
C CYS A 35 -3.20 4.13 6.73
N ILE A 36 -3.23 3.03 7.47
CA ILE A 36 -4.47 2.47 8.02
C ILE A 36 -4.73 2.96 9.44
N VAL A 37 -3.68 3.11 10.25
CA VAL A 37 -3.81 3.50 11.64
C VAL A 37 -3.73 5.02 11.76
N PRO A 38 -4.75 5.69 12.35
CA PRO A 38 -4.82 7.15 12.41
C PRO A 38 -3.87 7.71 13.47
N PHE A 39 -2.56 7.67 13.20
CA PHE A 39 -1.55 8.22 14.10
C PHE A 39 -1.49 9.75 14.06
N THR A 40 -1.83 10.37 12.92
CA THR A 40 -1.86 11.83 12.72
C THR A 40 -2.98 12.22 11.75
N SER A 41 -3.44 13.47 11.82
CA SER A 41 -4.49 14.02 10.92
C SER A 41 -4.09 14.10 9.45
N SER A 42 -2.79 13.99 9.14
CA SER A 42 -2.21 14.11 7.79
C SER A 42 -1.46 12.83 7.42
N MET A 43 -2.21 11.73 7.31
CA MET A 43 -1.69 10.37 7.23
C MET A 43 -0.69 10.15 6.08
N THR A 44 -1.02 10.61 4.87
CA THR A 44 -0.19 10.38 3.67
C THR A 44 1.00 11.34 3.56
N SER A 45 0.87 12.60 3.96
CA SER A 45 1.98 13.56 3.93
C SER A 45 2.99 13.35 5.06
N ASN A 46 2.62 12.64 6.14
CA ASN A 46 3.50 12.31 7.26
C ASN A 46 4.07 10.89 7.24
N LEU A 47 3.93 10.14 6.13
CA LEU A 47 4.35 8.73 6.08
C LEU A 47 5.79 8.51 6.51
N ILE A 48 6.76 9.26 5.95
CA ILE A 48 8.18 9.09 6.30
C ILE A 48 8.41 9.34 7.79
N ARG A 49 7.81 10.41 8.34
CA ARG A 49 7.93 10.74 9.76
C ARG A 49 7.33 9.63 10.62
N SER A 50 6.18 9.09 10.23
CA SER A 50 5.54 7.96 10.92
C SER A 50 6.43 6.71 10.89
N LEU A 51 7.04 6.40 9.74
CA LEU A 51 7.99 5.28 9.61
C LEU A 51 9.20 5.42 10.53
N GLN A 52 9.77 6.63 10.60
CA GLN A 52 10.95 6.90 11.42
C GLN A 52 10.61 6.94 12.91
N THR A 53 9.58 7.69 13.30
CA THR A 53 9.25 7.96 14.70
C THR A 53 8.48 6.83 15.38
N LEU A 54 7.53 6.20 14.69
CA LEU A 54 6.68 5.17 15.29
C LEU A 54 7.26 3.76 15.13
N PHE A 55 7.97 3.52 14.03
CA PHE A 55 8.47 2.19 13.67
C PHE A 55 10.00 2.07 13.66
N GLY A 56 10.73 3.15 13.99
CA GLY A 56 12.19 3.15 14.08
C GLY A 56 12.90 2.84 12.76
N LEU A 57 12.26 3.08 11.61
CA LEU A 57 12.86 2.80 10.31
C LEU A 57 13.85 3.89 9.92
N GLU A 58 15.12 3.53 9.83
CA GLU A 58 16.18 4.37 9.26
C GLU A 58 16.05 4.49 7.73
N LEU A 59 15.12 5.34 7.29
CA LEU A 59 14.83 5.56 5.88
C LEU A 59 15.03 7.01 5.50
N SER A 60 15.98 7.29 4.60
CA SER A 60 16.12 8.64 4.03
C SER A 60 14.95 8.97 3.11
N LYS A 61 14.65 10.26 2.96
CA LYS A 61 13.59 10.76 2.07
C LYS A 61 13.76 10.23 0.65
N GLN A 62 14.98 10.24 0.11
CA GLN A 62 15.30 9.73 -1.22
C GLN A 62 14.98 8.23 -1.35
N ARG A 63 15.40 7.41 -0.39
CA ARG A 63 15.15 5.96 -0.40
C ARG A 63 13.66 5.64 -0.28
N PHE A 64 12.92 6.39 0.53
CA PHE A 64 11.48 6.25 0.63
C PHE A 64 10.80 6.52 -0.71
N TYR A 65 11.06 7.66 -1.35
CA TYR A 65 10.40 7.97 -2.62
C TYR A 65 10.85 7.04 -3.76
N ALA A 66 12.11 6.60 -3.77
CA ALA A 66 12.57 5.57 -4.71
C ALA A 66 11.85 4.23 -4.49
N PHE A 67 11.56 3.86 -3.24
CA PHE A 67 10.74 2.69 -2.93
C PHE A 67 9.29 2.86 -3.40
N MET A 68 8.65 3.98 -3.07
CA MET A 68 7.26 4.27 -3.45
C MET A 68 7.06 4.32 -4.96
N ALA A 69 8.06 4.82 -5.70
CA ALA A 69 8.06 4.88 -7.16
C ALA A 69 8.58 3.59 -7.84
N SER A 70 8.89 2.54 -7.07
CA SER A 70 9.51 1.35 -7.66
C SER A 70 8.52 0.53 -8.48
N SER A 71 8.83 0.37 -9.77
CA SER A 71 8.08 -0.51 -10.70
C SER A 71 8.23 -2.00 -10.38
N THR A 72 9.20 -2.36 -9.55
CA THR A 72 9.56 -3.76 -9.23
C THR A 72 8.87 -4.29 -7.96
N LEU A 73 7.93 -3.53 -7.39
CA LEU A 73 7.06 -4.04 -6.34
C LEU A 73 6.08 -5.07 -6.92
N PRO A 74 5.75 -6.14 -6.19
CA PRO A 74 4.93 -7.24 -6.70
C PRO A 74 3.43 -6.88 -6.73
N TRP A 75 3.07 -5.75 -7.32
CA TRP A 75 1.72 -5.18 -7.29
C TRP A 75 0.63 -6.15 -7.76
N GLY A 76 0.87 -6.88 -8.85
CA GLY A 76 -0.10 -7.88 -9.33
C GLY A 76 -0.36 -9.01 -8.32
N LYS A 77 0.68 -9.50 -7.65
CA LYS A 77 0.55 -10.54 -6.61
C LYS A 77 -0.12 -9.97 -5.35
N LEU A 78 0.24 -8.75 -4.96
CA LEU A 78 -0.37 -8.04 -3.83
C LEU A 78 -1.87 -7.85 -4.05
N TRP A 79 -2.27 -7.38 -5.24
CA TRP A 79 -3.68 -7.18 -5.58
C TRP A 79 -4.48 -8.48 -5.51
N LEU A 80 -3.94 -9.56 -6.09
CA LEU A 80 -4.56 -10.87 -6.00
C LEU A 80 -4.73 -11.35 -4.55
N GLN A 81 -3.74 -11.10 -3.68
CA GLN A 81 -3.86 -11.45 -2.25
C GLN A 81 -4.92 -10.61 -1.54
N VAL A 82 -5.04 -9.32 -1.84
CA VAL A 82 -6.10 -8.46 -1.28
C VAL A 82 -7.48 -9.00 -1.65
N TRP A 83 -7.71 -9.40 -2.91
CA TRP A 83 -8.97 -10.01 -3.34
C TRP A 83 -9.31 -11.30 -2.56
N LYS A 84 -8.30 -12.14 -2.29
CA LYS A 84 -8.47 -13.37 -1.51
C LYS A 84 -8.81 -13.12 -0.04
N LEU A 85 -8.54 -11.91 0.47
CA LEU A 85 -8.85 -11.52 1.85
C LEU A 85 -10.29 -11.03 2.03
N ILE A 86 -11.07 -10.83 0.96
CA ILE A 86 -12.47 -10.41 1.05
C ILE A 86 -13.31 -11.60 1.54
N PRO A 87 -13.87 -11.56 2.76
CA PRO A 87 -14.71 -12.64 3.26
C PRO A 87 -16.03 -12.66 2.50
N ASN A 88 -16.58 -13.86 2.25
CA ASN A 88 -17.88 -14.05 1.61
C ASN A 88 -18.02 -13.22 0.31
N SER A 89 -17.02 -13.29 -0.57
CA SER A 89 -16.94 -12.50 -1.81
C SER A 89 -18.05 -12.80 -2.84
N THR A 90 -18.94 -13.74 -2.54
CA THR A 90 -20.09 -14.12 -3.38
C THR A 90 -21.40 -13.92 -2.65
N THR A 91 -22.40 -13.40 -3.35
CA THR A 91 -23.80 -13.34 -2.91
C THR A 91 -24.59 -14.38 -3.69
N ASN A 92 -25.17 -15.37 -2.99
CA ASN A 92 -25.89 -16.50 -3.62
C ASN A 92 -25.07 -17.22 -4.72
N GLY A 93 -23.77 -17.42 -4.47
CA GLY A 93 -22.85 -18.06 -5.42
C GLY A 93 -22.40 -17.18 -6.60
N ARG A 94 -22.78 -15.89 -6.62
CA ARG A 94 -22.42 -14.95 -7.69
C ARG A 94 -21.50 -13.85 -7.17
N VAL A 95 -20.51 -13.46 -7.96
CA VAL A 95 -19.71 -12.25 -7.69
C VAL A 95 -20.49 -11.05 -8.21
N ILE A 96 -20.74 -10.07 -7.33
CA ILE A 96 -21.33 -8.79 -7.73
C ILE A 96 -20.18 -7.83 -8.02
N LEU A 97 -20.07 -7.40 -9.27
CA LEU A 97 -19.07 -6.43 -9.70
C LEU A 97 -19.72 -5.05 -9.78
N ALA A 98 -19.32 -4.15 -8.88
CA ALA A 98 -19.59 -2.73 -9.03
C ALA A 98 -18.49 -2.12 -9.90
N LEU A 99 -18.86 -1.59 -11.07
CA LEU A 99 -17.98 -0.81 -11.92
C LEU A 99 -18.31 0.66 -11.70
N ASP A 100 -17.29 1.43 -11.36
CA ASP A 100 -17.37 2.88 -11.17
C ASP A 100 -16.15 3.51 -11.84
N ASP A 101 -16.37 4.56 -12.62
CA ASP A 101 -15.31 5.34 -13.25
C ASP A 101 -14.91 6.51 -12.34
N SER A 102 -14.24 6.18 -11.23
CA SER A 102 -13.69 7.23 -10.37
C SER A 102 -12.49 7.91 -11.04
N ILE A 103 -12.68 9.13 -11.54
CA ILE A 103 -11.55 10.04 -11.79
C ILE A 103 -11.17 10.59 -10.42
N ASN A 104 -10.15 10.03 -9.76
CA ASN A 104 -9.57 10.66 -8.59
C ASN A 104 -8.97 12.00 -9.02
N PRO A 105 -9.61 13.16 -8.73
CA PRO A 105 -9.12 14.43 -9.23
C PRO A 105 -7.81 14.71 -8.49
N LYS A 106 -6.71 14.49 -9.19
CA LYS A 106 -5.40 14.90 -8.68
C LYS A 106 -5.30 16.39 -8.95
N THR A 107 -4.76 17.14 -8.00
CA THR A 107 -4.40 18.54 -8.17
C THR A 107 -2.87 18.65 -8.10
N GLY A 108 -2.26 19.42 -9.02
CA GLY A 108 -0.80 19.53 -9.10
C GLY A 108 -0.28 19.85 -10.51
N LYS A 109 0.96 20.31 -10.60
CA LYS A 109 1.56 20.78 -11.88
C LYS A 109 1.92 19.67 -12.87
N LYS A 110 2.03 18.42 -12.41
CA LYS A 110 2.48 17.27 -13.22
C LYS A 110 1.64 16.04 -12.91
N ILE A 111 0.42 16.01 -13.45
CA ILE A 111 -0.47 14.87 -13.28
C ILE A 111 -0.47 14.05 -14.57
N PHE A 112 -0.09 12.78 -14.45
CA PHE A 112 -0.18 11.82 -15.55
C PHE A 112 -1.65 11.63 -15.95
N GLY A 113 -1.97 11.84 -17.22
CA GLY A 113 -3.32 11.66 -17.79
C GLY A 113 -4.27 12.85 -17.63
N CYS A 114 -3.80 14.00 -17.11
CA CYS A 114 -4.60 15.24 -17.14
C CYS A 114 -4.31 16.05 -18.41
N ALA A 115 -5.37 16.53 -19.05
CA ALA A 115 -5.25 17.54 -20.11
C ALA A 115 -4.74 18.87 -19.51
N TYR A 116 -3.97 19.62 -20.30
CA TYR A 116 -3.72 21.02 -20.00
C TYR A 116 -5.00 21.79 -20.30
N PHE A 117 -5.50 22.57 -19.33
CA PHE A 117 -6.57 23.54 -19.55
C PHE A 117 -6.00 24.83 -20.13
#